data_AF-A0A7Z9SYG6-F1
#
_entry.id   AF-A0A7Z9SYG6-F1
#
_cell.length_a   1.000
_cell.length_b   1.000
_cell.length_c   1.000
_cell.angle_alpha   90.00
_cell.angle_beta   90.00
_cell.angle_gamma   90.00
#
_symmetry.space_group_name_H-M   'P 1'
#
loop_
_entity.id
_entity.type
_entity.pdbx_description
1 polymer ?
#
loop_
_entity_poly.entity_id
_entity_poly.type
_entity_poly.pdbx_seq_one_letter_code
_entity_poly.pdbx_strand_id
1 'polypeptide(L)'
;MESKSFSESWKDYTIRDKILFGSSILPCFVSFIHALFWTPFIGWILWDLGISDGGIFSIVDRTEGCDDYWDCSSVTYIINPFWLLLSSISIGIYGFYLFREAPSSSPSALFRTSFILTFAAISQIVILIFSLFFGWGDWGEFPRGVNWVSDYSGVTPPIIPFAYLYLPNLIATVALAYYSRIKNVEENAEFIEVKSELVTTDEESTSGDPVKQSHVFLLVTLVGGMFGLDKAYKGDYLLAVLKLLTLGGLWIWQIYDIYVAAGDAGRSWSLDSGSSTTSEKHVILITAIAGGFIGLDRAYKGDGVTGVFKLLTLGGLGIWWLVDVYVAAKEAGRSW
;
A
#
# COMPACT_ATOMS: atom_id res chain seq x y z
N MET A 1 -15.64 -14.78 20.97
CA MET A 1 -14.89 -16.06 20.98
C MET A 1 -13.40 -15.72 21.05
N GLU A 2 -12.64 -16.25 22.02
CA GLU A 2 -11.22 -15.87 22.22
C GLU A 2 -10.42 -16.00 20.92
N SER A 3 -9.72 -14.94 20.53
CA SER A 3 -8.85 -14.93 19.35
C SER A 3 -7.69 -15.90 19.57
N LYS A 4 -7.81 -17.12 19.03
CA LYS A 4 -6.71 -18.10 19.04
C LYS A 4 -5.44 -17.46 18.49
N SER A 5 -4.32 -17.67 19.19
CA SER A 5 -3.02 -17.22 18.72
C SER A 5 -2.66 -17.89 17.38
N PHE A 6 -1.78 -17.28 16.58
CA PHE A 6 -1.39 -17.82 15.27
C PHE A 6 -0.96 -19.28 15.35
N SER A 7 -0.17 -19.64 16.37
CA SER A 7 0.33 -20.99 16.61
C SER A 7 -0.78 -22.01 16.93
N GLU A 8 -1.86 -21.58 17.58
CA GLU A 8 -3.02 -22.42 17.86
C GLU A 8 -3.88 -22.60 16.61
N SER A 9 -4.09 -21.53 15.83
CA SER A 9 -4.79 -21.62 14.53
C SER A 9 -4.04 -22.48 13.50
N TRP A 10 -2.71 -22.55 13.61
CA TRP A 10 -1.85 -23.28 12.67
C TRP A 10 -1.97 -24.81 12.77
N LYS A 11 -2.39 -25.31 13.93
CA LYS A 11 -2.62 -26.75 14.16
C LYS A 11 -3.88 -27.23 13.45
N ASP A 12 -4.85 -26.36 13.27
CA ASP A 12 -6.16 -26.65 12.67
C ASP A 12 -6.13 -26.64 11.13
N TYR A 13 -5.03 -26.21 10.49
CA TYR A 13 -4.90 -26.16 9.03
C TYR A 13 -4.53 -27.50 8.38
N THR A 14 -5.12 -27.75 7.22
CA THR A 14 -4.82 -28.92 6.38
C THR A 14 -3.40 -28.85 5.82
N ILE A 15 -2.86 -30.00 5.40
CA ILE A 15 -1.53 -30.07 4.73
C ILE A 15 -1.53 -29.20 3.47
N ARG A 16 -2.64 -29.19 2.71
CA ARG A 16 -2.80 -28.35 1.52
C ARG A 16 -2.64 -26.87 1.86
N ASP A 17 -3.33 -26.41 2.91
CA ASP A 17 -3.31 -25.00 3.33
C ASP A 17 -1.91 -24.55 3.78
N LYS A 18 -1.17 -25.42 4.46
CA LYS A 18 0.22 -25.18 4.85
C LYS A 18 1.14 -25.05 3.63
N ILE A 19 0.93 -25.89 2.61
CA ILE A 19 1.69 -25.83 1.35
C ILE A 19 1.34 -24.56 0.57
N LEU A 20 0.06 -24.20 0.48
CA LEU A 20 -0.39 -22.95 -0.15
C LEU A 20 0.24 -21.74 0.54
N PHE A 21 0.30 -21.74 1.87
CA PHE A 21 0.94 -20.67 2.61
C PHE A 21 2.44 -20.61 2.33
N GLY A 22 3.16 -21.72 2.48
CA GLY A 22 4.61 -21.77 2.25
C GLY A 22 5.01 -21.37 0.82
N SER A 23 4.27 -21.86 -0.18
CA SER A 23 4.52 -21.55 -1.60
C SER A 23 4.14 -20.13 -2.01
N SER A 24 3.31 -19.42 -1.23
CA SER A 24 2.98 -18.01 -1.51
C SER A 24 4.04 -17.02 -1.02
N ILE A 25 4.85 -17.40 -0.03
CA ILE A 25 5.83 -16.49 0.62
C ILE A 25 6.97 -16.12 -0.32
N LEU A 26 7.55 -17.10 -1.00
CA LEU A 26 8.74 -16.88 -1.82
C LEU A 26 8.46 -15.95 -3.02
N PRO A 27 7.38 -16.14 -3.80
CA PRO A 27 7.02 -15.21 -4.87
C PRO A 27 6.73 -13.80 -4.36
N CYS A 28 6.09 -13.69 -3.21
CA CYS A 28 5.84 -12.41 -2.55
C CYS A 28 7.15 -11.70 -2.19
N PHE A 29 8.06 -12.41 -1.52
CA PHE A 29 9.37 -11.88 -1.14
C PHE A 29 10.19 -11.43 -2.35
N VAL A 30 10.31 -12.29 -3.37
CA VAL A 30 11.06 -11.98 -4.59
C VAL A 30 10.46 -10.76 -5.29
N SER A 31 9.14 -10.73 -5.48
CA SER A 31 8.46 -9.62 -6.15
C SER A 31 8.59 -8.31 -5.38
N PHE A 32 8.49 -8.35 -4.06
CA PHE A 32 8.61 -7.16 -3.22
C PHE A 32 10.02 -6.57 -3.26
N ILE A 33 11.04 -7.39 -3.03
CA ILE A 33 12.44 -6.94 -3.03
C ILE A 33 12.79 -6.30 -4.38
N HIS A 34 12.43 -6.95 -5.49
CA HIS A 34 12.73 -6.42 -6.82
C HIS A 34 11.88 -5.18 -7.16
N ALA A 35 10.67 -5.05 -6.62
CA ALA A 35 9.89 -3.82 -6.77
C ALA A 35 10.61 -2.61 -6.14
N LEU A 36 11.28 -2.80 -4.99
CA LEU A 36 12.04 -1.73 -4.34
C LEU A 36 13.19 -1.23 -5.22
N PHE A 37 13.92 -2.12 -5.89
CA PHE A 37 15.01 -1.76 -6.81
C PHE A 37 14.55 -0.87 -7.97
N TRP A 38 13.32 -1.06 -8.45
CA TRP A 38 12.76 -0.31 -9.57
C TRP A 38 12.03 0.98 -9.16
N THR A 39 11.76 1.18 -7.86
CA THR A 39 11.19 2.45 -7.40
C THR A 39 12.24 3.58 -7.41
N PRO A 40 11.87 4.82 -7.77
CA PRO A 40 12.84 5.89 -8.06
C PRO A 40 13.68 6.31 -6.84
N PHE A 41 13.08 6.39 -5.65
CA PHE A 41 13.80 6.84 -4.45
C PHE A 41 14.57 5.71 -3.77
N ILE A 42 13.91 4.58 -3.52
CA ILE A 42 14.53 3.44 -2.82
C ILE A 42 15.52 2.73 -3.74
N GLY A 43 15.19 2.60 -5.03
CA GLY A 43 16.09 2.06 -6.03
C GLY A 43 17.39 2.84 -6.06
N TRP A 44 17.34 4.17 -6.16
CA TRP A 44 18.54 5.00 -6.14
C TRP A 44 19.44 4.75 -4.92
N ILE A 45 18.84 4.65 -3.72
CA ILE A 45 19.57 4.31 -2.49
C ILE A 45 20.20 2.92 -2.56
N LEU A 46 19.46 1.91 -3.04
CA LEU A 46 19.96 0.53 -3.14
C LEU A 46 21.11 0.41 -4.15
N TRP A 47 21.05 1.19 -5.22
CA TRP A 47 22.12 1.32 -6.22
C TRP A 47 23.36 1.98 -5.62
N ASP A 48 23.20 3.07 -4.87
CA ASP A 48 24.32 3.78 -4.21
C ASP A 48 25.02 2.91 -3.14
N LEU A 49 24.26 2.01 -2.50
CA LEU A 49 24.78 1.02 -1.55
C LEU A 49 25.47 -0.18 -2.22
N GLY A 50 25.47 -0.26 -3.57
CA GLY A 50 26.07 -1.37 -4.32
C GLY A 50 25.34 -2.70 -4.17
N ILE A 51 24.08 -2.70 -3.73
CA ILE A 51 23.31 -3.95 -3.50
C ILE A 51 22.79 -4.52 -4.83
N SER A 52 22.60 -3.66 -5.84
CA SER A 52 22.19 -4.04 -7.19
C SER A 52 23.32 -4.63 -8.05
N ASP A 53 24.57 -4.45 -7.61
CA ASP A 53 25.79 -4.72 -8.37
C ASP A 53 26.70 -5.68 -7.58
N GLY A 54 26.39 -6.98 -7.68
CA GLY A 54 27.08 -8.05 -6.96
C GLY A 54 26.26 -8.70 -5.83
N GLY A 55 26.57 -9.95 -5.52
CA GLY A 55 25.88 -10.73 -4.48
C GLY A 55 24.58 -11.41 -4.93
N ILE A 56 23.84 -11.99 -3.98
CA ILE A 56 22.68 -12.86 -4.26
C ILE A 56 21.45 -12.09 -4.81
N PHE A 57 21.38 -10.77 -4.62
CA PHE A 57 20.30 -9.91 -5.14
C PHE A 57 20.73 -9.07 -6.35
N SER A 58 21.91 -9.33 -6.91
CA SER A 58 22.41 -8.58 -8.08
C SER A 58 21.41 -8.65 -9.22
N ILE A 59 21.06 -7.51 -9.79
CA ILE A 59 20.24 -7.41 -11.00
C ILE A 59 21.13 -7.16 -12.23
N VAL A 60 22.40 -6.81 -12.01
CA VAL A 60 23.41 -6.63 -13.05
C VAL A 60 24.30 -7.86 -13.12
N ASP A 61 24.56 -8.31 -14.33
CA ASP A 61 25.55 -9.33 -14.63
C ASP A 61 26.56 -8.76 -15.61
N ARG A 62 27.85 -8.93 -15.30
CA ARG A 62 28.96 -8.30 -16.02
C ARG A 62 29.87 -9.38 -16.58
N THR A 63 30.52 -9.05 -17.70
CA THR A 63 31.51 -9.94 -18.32
C THR A 63 32.70 -10.16 -17.36
N GLU A 64 33.14 -11.41 -17.18
CA GLU A 64 34.23 -11.76 -16.25
C GLU A 64 35.55 -11.04 -16.61
N GLY A 65 36.25 -10.52 -15.60
CA GLY A 65 37.59 -9.90 -15.74
C GLY A 65 37.57 -8.39 -16.03
N CYS A 66 36.48 -7.71 -15.73
CA CYS A 66 36.19 -6.36 -16.19
C CYS A 66 35.59 -5.53 -15.02
N ASP A 67 36.40 -4.67 -14.40
CA ASP A 67 36.03 -4.00 -13.13
C ASP A 67 35.35 -2.64 -13.32
N ASP A 68 35.47 -2.01 -14.50
CA ASP A 68 35.00 -0.63 -14.72
C ASP A 68 33.61 -0.58 -15.37
N TYR A 69 32.70 0.23 -14.81
CA TYR A 69 31.28 0.28 -15.17
C TYR A 69 31.04 0.74 -16.62
N TRP A 70 31.95 1.56 -17.15
CA TRP A 70 31.79 2.22 -18.45
C TRP A 70 32.43 1.46 -19.62
N ASP A 71 33.28 0.47 -19.35
CA ASP A 71 34.09 -0.23 -20.36
C ASP A 71 33.72 -1.72 -20.51
N CYS A 72 32.63 -2.18 -19.88
CA CYS A 72 32.27 -3.60 -19.84
C CYS A 72 30.85 -3.86 -20.35
N SER A 73 30.71 -4.91 -21.16
CA SER A 73 29.40 -5.41 -21.56
C SER A 73 28.67 -5.95 -20.34
N SER A 74 27.41 -5.54 -20.17
CA SER A 74 26.60 -5.88 -19.00
C SER A 74 25.13 -6.08 -19.36
N VAL A 75 24.46 -6.95 -18.61
CA VAL A 75 23.02 -7.22 -18.73
C VAL A 75 22.36 -6.85 -17.41
N THR A 76 21.35 -6.00 -17.47
CA THR A 76 20.50 -5.66 -16.33
C THR A 76 19.18 -6.42 -16.45
N TYR A 77 18.97 -7.39 -15.58
CA TYR A 77 17.74 -8.19 -15.52
C TYR A 77 16.64 -7.46 -14.74
N ILE A 78 15.37 -7.70 -15.10
CA ILE A 78 14.22 -7.14 -14.37
C ILE A 78 14.12 -7.76 -12.96
N ILE A 79 14.28 -9.08 -12.90
CA ILE A 79 14.41 -9.85 -11.67
C ILE A 79 15.64 -10.73 -11.83
N ASN A 80 16.41 -10.89 -10.76
CA ASN A 80 17.55 -11.81 -10.78
C ASN A 80 17.10 -13.20 -11.30
N PRO A 81 17.75 -13.76 -12.35
CA PRO A 81 17.28 -14.98 -13.01
C PRO A 81 17.17 -16.21 -12.09
N PHE A 82 18.02 -16.30 -11.06
CA PHE A 82 17.97 -17.38 -10.08
C PHE A 82 16.76 -17.25 -9.16
N TRP A 83 16.49 -16.06 -8.63
CA TRP A 83 15.30 -15.80 -7.82
C TRP A 83 14.00 -15.92 -8.60
N LEU A 84 14.03 -15.54 -9.88
CA LEU A 84 12.92 -15.69 -10.80
C LEU A 84 12.57 -17.17 -11.04
N LEU A 85 13.59 -18.03 -11.20
CA LEU A 85 13.40 -19.48 -11.30
C LEU A 85 12.75 -20.04 -10.02
N LEU A 86 13.28 -19.68 -8.86
CA LEU A 86 12.74 -20.11 -7.57
C LEU A 86 11.28 -19.64 -7.36
N SER A 87 10.98 -18.39 -7.71
CA SER A 87 9.62 -17.84 -7.70
C SER A 87 8.70 -18.62 -8.62
N SER A 88 9.15 -18.93 -9.85
CA SER A 88 8.36 -19.65 -10.86
C SER A 88 8.02 -21.07 -10.39
N ILE A 89 8.98 -21.79 -9.79
CA ILE A 89 8.76 -23.11 -9.20
C ILE A 89 7.75 -23.02 -8.06
N SER A 90 7.89 -22.01 -7.19
CA SER A 90 7.01 -21.81 -6.04
C SER A 90 5.57 -21.50 -6.47
N ILE A 91 5.39 -20.64 -7.48
CA ILE A 91 4.08 -20.36 -8.10
C ILE A 91 3.48 -21.61 -8.74
N GLY A 92 4.30 -22.42 -9.40
CA GLY A 92 3.87 -23.71 -9.95
C GLY A 92 3.32 -24.66 -8.88
N ILE A 93 4.03 -24.78 -7.75
CA ILE A 93 3.57 -25.56 -6.59
C ILE A 93 2.26 -24.99 -6.04
N TYR A 94 2.19 -23.66 -5.86
CA TYR A 94 0.98 -23.00 -5.37
C TYR A 94 -0.22 -23.30 -6.27
N GLY A 95 -0.07 -23.07 -7.58
CA GLY A 95 -1.12 -23.33 -8.56
C GLY A 95 -1.58 -24.79 -8.54
N PHE A 96 -0.66 -25.75 -8.52
CA PHE A 96 -0.99 -27.18 -8.49
C PHE A 96 -1.86 -27.56 -7.29
N TYR A 97 -1.52 -27.09 -6.09
CA TYR A 97 -2.30 -27.39 -4.88
C TYR A 97 -3.58 -26.56 -4.79
N LEU A 98 -3.60 -25.38 -5.40
CA LEU A 98 -4.78 -24.53 -5.46
C LEU A 98 -5.88 -25.17 -6.30
N PHE A 99 -5.56 -25.91 -7.36
CA PHE A 99 -6.57 -26.62 -8.16
C PHE A 99 -7.09 -27.91 -7.49
N ARG A 100 -6.51 -28.34 -6.36
CA ARG A 100 -6.94 -29.53 -5.64
C ARG A 100 -8.11 -29.24 -4.69
N GLU A 101 -9.08 -30.14 -4.64
CA GLU A 101 -10.26 -30.03 -3.76
C GLU A 101 -9.87 -30.05 -2.27
N ALA A 102 -10.59 -29.25 -1.46
CA ALA A 102 -10.46 -29.21 -0.01
C ALA A 102 -11.26 -30.35 0.63
N PRO A 103 -10.77 -30.97 1.72
CA PRO A 103 -11.67 -31.63 2.66
C PRO A 103 -12.53 -30.55 3.36
N SER A 104 -13.84 -30.76 3.43
CA SER A 104 -14.89 -29.81 3.81
C SER A 104 -14.95 -29.39 5.29
N SER A 105 -13.98 -29.79 6.11
CA SER A 105 -14.10 -29.74 7.58
C SER A 105 -13.15 -28.77 8.29
N SER A 106 -12.51 -27.81 7.58
CA SER A 106 -11.57 -26.87 8.21
C SER A 106 -11.62 -25.48 7.61
N PRO A 107 -11.44 -24.41 8.42
CA PRO A 107 -11.37 -23.04 7.91
C PRO A 107 -10.16 -22.91 6.98
N SER A 108 -10.39 -22.53 5.73
CA SER A 108 -9.32 -22.52 4.73
C SER A 108 -8.33 -21.38 5.00
N ALA A 109 -7.02 -21.66 4.92
CA ALA A 109 -6.00 -20.61 5.01
C ALA A 109 -5.97 -19.70 3.77
N LEU A 110 -6.88 -19.92 2.81
CA LEU A 110 -6.97 -19.21 1.54
C LEU A 110 -7.07 -17.70 1.71
N PHE A 111 -7.68 -17.20 2.79
CA PHE A 111 -7.73 -15.75 3.03
C PHE A 111 -6.34 -15.14 3.18
N ARG A 112 -5.45 -15.81 3.93
CA ARG A 112 -4.08 -15.33 4.18
C ARG A 112 -3.21 -15.49 2.93
N THR A 113 -3.33 -16.63 2.24
CA THR A 113 -2.51 -16.89 1.05
C THR A 113 -2.94 -16.05 -0.15
N SER A 114 -4.24 -15.78 -0.30
CA SER A 114 -4.77 -14.88 -1.32
C SER A 114 -4.28 -13.45 -1.12
N PHE A 115 -4.22 -12.98 0.12
CA PHE A 115 -3.64 -11.67 0.43
C PHE A 115 -2.15 -11.60 0.05
N ILE A 116 -1.36 -12.61 0.43
CA ILE A 116 0.07 -12.67 0.11
C ILE A 116 0.31 -12.66 -1.40
N LEU A 117 -0.46 -13.43 -2.17
CA LEU A 117 -0.35 -13.46 -3.63
C LEU A 117 -0.86 -12.21 -4.32
N THR A 118 -1.91 -11.59 -3.78
CA THR A 118 -2.38 -10.30 -4.29
C THR A 118 -1.28 -9.24 -4.11
N PHE A 119 -0.61 -9.23 -2.96
CA PHE A 119 0.54 -8.36 -2.74
C PHE A 119 1.71 -8.65 -3.69
N ALA A 120 2.00 -9.94 -3.94
CA ALA A 120 3.01 -10.35 -4.92
C ALA A 120 2.65 -9.85 -6.34
N ALA A 121 1.39 -9.99 -6.75
CA ALA A 121 0.89 -9.54 -8.05
C ALA A 121 0.98 -8.01 -8.19
N ILE A 122 0.60 -7.26 -7.15
CA ILE A 122 0.75 -5.79 -7.15
C ILE A 122 2.23 -5.41 -7.28
N SER A 123 3.12 -6.09 -6.56
CA SER A 123 4.57 -5.82 -6.63
C SER A 123 5.12 -6.08 -8.03
N GLN A 124 4.67 -7.15 -8.71
CA GLN A 124 5.04 -7.44 -10.11
C GLN A 124 4.51 -6.39 -11.09
N ILE A 125 3.29 -5.88 -10.87
CA ILE A 125 2.72 -4.79 -11.68
C ILE A 125 3.51 -3.49 -11.46
N VAL A 126 3.93 -3.22 -10.22
CA VAL A 126 4.79 -2.07 -9.90
C VAL A 126 6.12 -2.20 -10.65
N ILE A 127 6.78 -3.36 -10.61
CA ILE A 127 8.00 -3.61 -11.40
C ILE A 127 7.74 -3.32 -12.89
N LEU A 128 6.67 -3.89 -13.45
CA LEU A 128 6.30 -3.69 -14.85
C LEU A 128 6.16 -2.19 -15.17
N ILE A 129 5.35 -1.44 -14.41
CA ILE A 129 5.11 -0.02 -14.63
C ILE A 129 6.43 0.76 -14.56
N PHE A 130 7.23 0.56 -13.51
CA PHE A 130 8.47 1.31 -13.36
C PHE A 130 9.51 0.95 -14.42
N SER A 131 9.64 -0.32 -14.81
CA SER A 131 10.50 -0.72 -15.93
C SER A 131 10.03 -0.13 -17.27
N LEU A 132 8.73 0.04 -17.49
CA LEU A 132 8.22 0.64 -18.74
C LEU A 132 8.38 2.16 -18.80
N PHE A 133 8.17 2.88 -17.69
CA PHE A 133 8.21 4.35 -17.66
C PHE A 133 9.59 4.91 -17.33
N PHE A 134 10.40 4.18 -16.58
CA PHE A 134 11.70 4.62 -16.09
C PHE A 134 12.83 3.66 -16.47
N GLY A 135 12.55 2.64 -17.30
CA GLY A 135 13.57 1.79 -17.88
C GLY A 135 14.46 2.57 -18.85
N TRP A 136 15.77 2.38 -18.72
CA TRP A 136 16.78 2.95 -19.62
C TRP A 136 17.03 2.02 -20.82
N GLY A 137 16.12 1.06 -21.02
CA GLY A 137 16.22 -0.10 -21.90
C GLY A 137 15.61 0.06 -23.27
N ASP A 138 16.07 -0.77 -24.20
CA ASP A 138 15.37 -0.98 -25.46
C ASP A 138 14.16 -1.91 -25.27
N TRP A 139 13.02 -1.53 -25.82
CA TRP A 139 11.75 -2.26 -25.68
C TRP A 139 11.80 -3.66 -26.29
N GLY A 140 12.76 -3.90 -27.19
CA GLY A 140 12.99 -5.21 -27.80
C GLY A 140 13.53 -6.28 -26.85
N GLU A 141 14.15 -5.89 -25.74
CA GLU A 141 14.77 -6.81 -24.77
C GLU A 141 13.84 -7.19 -23.61
N PHE A 142 12.76 -6.43 -23.42
CA PHE A 142 11.76 -6.67 -22.38
C PHE A 142 11.13 -8.09 -22.44
N PRO A 143 10.77 -8.66 -23.62
CA PRO A 143 10.25 -10.03 -23.70
C PRO A 143 11.24 -11.11 -23.21
N ARG A 144 12.53 -10.78 -23.13
CA ARG A 144 13.59 -11.67 -22.63
C ARG A 144 13.78 -11.56 -21.11
N GLY A 145 12.99 -10.73 -20.43
CA GLY A 145 13.12 -10.45 -19.00
C GLY A 145 14.32 -9.56 -18.65
N VAL A 146 14.81 -8.81 -19.64
CA VAL A 146 15.97 -7.94 -19.53
C VAL A 146 15.50 -6.49 -19.62
N ASN A 147 15.99 -5.67 -18.70
CA ASN A 147 15.70 -4.24 -18.68
C ASN A 147 16.70 -3.44 -19.51
N TRP A 148 17.99 -3.80 -19.51
CA TRP A 148 18.99 -3.08 -20.30
C TRP A 148 20.15 -3.99 -20.68
N VAL A 149 20.71 -3.78 -21.88
CA VAL A 149 21.91 -4.46 -22.37
C VAL A 149 22.89 -3.39 -22.81
N SER A 150 24.12 -3.46 -22.30
CA SER A 150 25.25 -2.66 -22.75
C SER A 150 26.16 -3.54 -23.59
N ASP A 151 26.36 -3.19 -24.85
CA ASP A 151 27.22 -3.86 -25.82
C ASP A 151 28.52 -3.06 -26.05
N TYR A 152 29.36 -2.99 -25.02
CA TYR A 152 30.66 -2.38 -25.18
C TYR A 152 31.55 -3.27 -26.08
N SER A 153 32.06 -2.71 -27.19
CA SER A 153 32.89 -3.37 -28.22
C SER A 153 32.20 -4.37 -29.18
N GLY A 154 30.86 -4.36 -29.25
CA GLY A 154 30.11 -5.15 -30.26
C GLY A 154 30.01 -6.65 -29.96
N VAL A 155 30.36 -7.06 -28.75
CA VAL A 155 30.15 -8.41 -28.24
C VAL A 155 28.89 -8.40 -27.38
N THR A 156 27.80 -9.00 -27.85
CA THR A 156 26.58 -9.10 -27.06
C THR A 156 26.79 -10.09 -25.91
N PRO A 157 26.60 -9.69 -24.64
CA PRO A 157 26.74 -10.60 -23.51
C PRO A 157 25.67 -11.71 -23.55
N PRO A 158 25.99 -12.96 -23.17
CA PRO A 158 25.03 -14.04 -23.15
C PRO A 158 23.94 -13.81 -22.10
N ILE A 159 22.67 -13.82 -22.52
CA ILE A 159 21.52 -13.67 -21.62
C ILE A 159 21.24 -15.01 -20.91
N ILE A 160 21.12 -14.99 -19.58
CA ILE A 160 20.77 -16.17 -18.81
C ILE A 160 19.36 -16.67 -19.20
N PRO A 161 19.18 -17.95 -19.59
CA PRO A 161 17.89 -18.48 -20.07
C PRO A 161 16.73 -18.33 -19.08
N PHE A 162 16.99 -18.29 -17.77
CA PHE A 162 15.94 -18.13 -16.77
C PHE A 162 15.30 -16.74 -16.78
N ALA A 163 15.94 -15.72 -17.35
CA ALA A 163 15.36 -14.38 -17.48
C ALA A 163 14.05 -14.39 -18.30
N TYR A 164 13.96 -15.28 -19.29
CA TYR A 164 12.76 -15.46 -20.13
C TYR A 164 11.52 -15.91 -19.34
N LEU A 165 11.69 -16.39 -18.10
CA LEU A 165 10.58 -16.75 -17.23
C LEU A 165 9.82 -15.54 -16.68
N TYR A 166 10.32 -14.31 -16.85
CA TYR A 166 9.73 -13.12 -16.23
C TYR A 166 8.26 -12.92 -16.64
N LEU A 167 7.99 -12.91 -17.95
CA LEU A 167 6.64 -12.74 -18.48
C LEU A 167 5.68 -13.86 -18.07
N PRO A 168 6.01 -15.16 -18.27
CA PRO A 168 5.20 -16.26 -17.74
C PRO A 168 4.95 -16.17 -16.23
N ASN A 169 5.97 -15.82 -15.45
CA ASN A 169 5.89 -15.69 -14.00
C ASN A 169 4.96 -14.53 -13.59
N LEU A 170 5.07 -13.36 -14.23
CA LEU A 170 4.17 -12.23 -14.05
C LEU A 170 2.71 -12.62 -14.31
N ILE A 171 2.45 -13.23 -15.47
CA ILE A 171 1.09 -13.66 -15.87
C ILE A 171 0.55 -14.69 -14.87
N ALA A 172 1.35 -15.69 -14.51
CA ALA A 172 0.96 -16.73 -13.56
C ALA A 172 0.66 -16.15 -12.16
N THR A 173 1.48 -15.22 -11.68
CA THR A 173 1.29 -14.57 -10.37
C THR A 173 -0.04 -13.82 -10.33
N VAL A 174 -0.32 -13.01 -11.36
CA VAL A 174 -1.56 -12.22 -11.44
C VAL A 174 -2.78 -13.13 -11.58
N ALA A 175 -2.72 -14.14 -12.47
CA ALA A 175 -3.81 -15.08 -12.69
C ALA A 175 -4.13 -15.90 -11.43
N LEU A 176 -3.11 -16.40 -10.74
CA LEU A 176 -3.29 -17.18 -9.51
C LEU A 176 -3.72 -16.32 -8.33
N ALA A 177 -3.26 -15.07 -8.23
CA ALA A 177 -3.78 -14.13 -7.25
C ALA A 177 -5.28 -13.90 -7.45
N TYR A 178 -5.71 -13.65 -8.69
CA TYR A 178 -7.12 -13.48 -9.02
C TYR A 178 -7.95 -14.75 -8.72
N TYR A 179 -7.49 -15.91 -9.18
CA TYR A 179 -8.20 -17.17 -8.98
C TYR A 179 -8.25 -17.57 -7.49
N SER A 180 -7.17 -17.36 -6.73
CA SER A 180 -7.15 -17.61 -5.29
C SER A 180 -8.20 -16.79 -4.54
N ARG A 181 -8.46 -15.56 -4.99
CA ARG A 181 -9.46 -14.67 -4.38
C ARG A 181 -10.88 -15.20 -4.59
N ILE A 182 -11.19 -15.65 -5.81
CA ILE A 182 -12.49 -16.26 -6.11
C ILE A 182 -12.68 -17.51 -5.26
N LYS A 183 -11.70 -18.42 -5.27
CA LYS A 183 -11.76 -19.67 -4.52
C LYS A 183 -11.85 -19.44 -3.00
N ASN A 184 -11.21 -18.38 -2.49
CA ASN A 184 -11.32 -17.98 -1.10
C ASN A 184 -12.74 -17.56 -0.70
N VAL A 185 -13.48 -16.88 -1.60
CA VAL A 185 -14.88 -16.49 -1.34
C VAL A 185 -15.77 -17.73 -1.36
N GLU A 186 -15.55 -18.65 -2.28
CA GLU A 186 -16.29 -19.92 -2.37
C GLU A 186 -16.07 -20.81 -1.14
N GLU A 187 -14.82 -21.06 -0.74
CA GLU A 187 -14.50 -21.97 0.38
C GLU A 187 -14.77 -21.35 1.77
N ASN A 188 -14.89 -20.02 1.91
CA ASN A 188 -15.13 -19.35 3.19
C ASN A 188 -16.49 -18.66 3.31
N ALA A 189 -17.42 -18.83 2.36
CA ALA A 189 -18.73 -18.17 2.36
C ALA A 189 -19.48 -18.34 3.71
N GLU A 190 -19.54 -19.58 4.23
CA GLU A 190 -20.23 -19.90 5.50
C GLU A 190 -19.57 -19.22 6.72
N PHE A 191 -18.25 -19.09 6.75
CA PHE A 191 -17.54 -18.41 7.84
C PHE A 191 -17.64 -16.88 7.75
N ILE A 192 -17.74 -16.33 6.54
CA ILE A 192 -17.93 -14.90 6.30
C ILE A 192 -19.31 -14.47 6.77
N GLU A 193 -20.35 -15.25 6.48
CA GLU A 193 -21.72 -14.99 6.95
C GLU A 193 -21.82 -15.06 8.47
N VAL A 194 -21.27 -16.11 9.10
CA VAL A 194 -21.25 -16.23 10.58
C VAL A 194 -20.48 -15.10 11.23
N LYS A 195 -19.33 -14.67 10.66
CA LYS A 195 -18.59 -13.51 11.19
C LYS A 195 -19.35 -12.20 10.99
N SER A 196 -20.08 -12.04 9.89
CA SER A 196 -20.89 -10.84 9.67
C SER A 196 -22.06 -10.75 10.65
N GLU A 197 -22.70 -11.87 10.97
CA GLU A 197 -23.79 -11.93 11.95
C GLU A 197 -23.27 -11.70 13.38
N LEU A 198 -22.10 -12.23 13.73
CA LEU A 198 -21.44 -12.02 15.04
C LEU A 198 -20.90 -10.59 15.19
N VAL A 199 -20.44 -9.96 14.10
CA VAL A 199 -20.03 -8.54 14.07
C VAL A 199 -21.24 -7.61 14.21
N THR A 200 -22.43 -8.00 13.74
CA THR A 200 -23.66 -7.21 14.00
C THR A 200 -24.14 -7.31 15.45
N THR A 201 -23.75 -8.35 16.20
CA THR A 201 -24.14 -8.52 17.60
C THR A 201 -23.11 -7.98 18.60
N ASP A 202 -21.84 -7.87 18.19
CA ASP A 202 -20.72 -7.43 19.05
C ASP A 202 -20.26 -5.99 18.74
N GLU A 203 -21.15 -5.12 18.21
CA GLU A 203 -20.90 -3.68 18.29
C GLU A 203 -20.87 -3.27 19.78
N GLU A 204 -19.68 -3.37 20.35
CA GLU A 204 -19.29 -2.68 21.57
C GLU A 204 -19.43 -1.18 21.28
N SER A 205 -20.66 -0.73 21.46
CA SER A 205 -21.08 0.65 21.57
C SER A 205 -20.19 1.37 22.57
N THR A 206 -19.06 1.88 22.07
CA THR A 206 -18.36 2.94 22.75
C THR A 206 -19.25 4.16 22.59
N SER A 207 -20.16 4.34 23.55
CA SER A 207 -21.03 5.50 23.75
C SER A 207 -20.19 6.76 24.06
N GLY A 208 -19.33 7.12 23.13
CA GLY A 208 -18.54 8.33 23.15
C GLY A 208 -19.36 9.49 22.58
N ASP A 209 -19.22 10.64 23.22
CA ASP A 209 -19.65 11.93 22.70
C ASP A 209 -19.24 12.10 21.21
N PRO A 210 -20.19 12.39 20.29
CA PRO A 210 -19.95 12.42 18.85
C PRO A 210 -18.89 13.46 18.44
N VAL A 211 -18.70 14.51 19.25
CA VAL A 211 -17.66 15.51 19.04
C VAL A 211 -16.29 14.89 19.26
N LYS A 212 -16.10 14.18 20.38
CA LYS A 212 -14.80 13.58 20.72
C LYS A 212 -14.39 12.53 19.70
N GLN A 213 -15.32 11.68 19.26
CA GLN A 213 -15.03 10.64 18.27
C GLN A 213 -14.57 11.22 16.94
N SER A 214 -15.27 12.25 16.44
CA SER A 214 -14.94 12.87 15.15
C SER A 214 -13.61 13.64 15.19
N HIS A 215 -13.28 14.27 16.33
CA HIS A 215 -12.00 14.96 16.52
C HIS A 215 -10.81 14.00 16.72
N VAL A 216 -11.02 12.87 17.40
CA VAL A 216 -10.01 11.80 17.49
C VAL A 216 -9.75 11.24 16.09
N PHE A 217 -10.79 11.02 15.29
CA PHE A 217 -10.65 10.57 13.91
C PHE A 217 -9.85 11.57 13.05
N LEU A 218 -10.09 12.87 13.21
CA LEU A 218 -9.29 13.91 12.54
C LEU A 218 -7.81 13.85 12.95
N LEU A 219 -7.51 13.67 14.24
CA LEU A 219 -6.12 13.55 14.72
C LEU A 219 -5.43 12.30 14.18
N VAL A 220 -6.13 11.16 14.18
CA VAL A 220 -5.63 9.90 13.60
C VAL A 220 -5.37 10.07 12.10
N THR A 221 -6.24 10.81 11.39
CA THR A 221 -6.07 11.08 9.96
C THR A 221 -4.90 12.04 9.68
N LEU A 222 -4.71 13.05 10.53
CA LEU A 222 -3.61 14.01 10.40
C LEU A 222 -2.24 13.35 10.63
N VAL A 223 -2.11 12.55 11.70
CA VAL A 223 -0.84 11.94 12.13
C VAL A 223 -0.55 10.64 11.39
N GLY A 224 -1.59 9.83 11.15
CA GLY A 224 -1.47 8.46 10.68
C GLY A 224 -2.07 8.20 9.30
N GLY A 225 -2.77 9.16 8.70
CA GLY A 225 -3.44 8.96 7.41
C GLY A 225 -2.47 8.61 6.27
N MET A 226 -1.23 9.12 6.32
CA MET A 226 -0.20 8.83 5.32
C MET A 226 0.16 7.34 5.27
N PHE A 227 -0.01 6.64 6.40
CA PHE A 227 0.21 5.21 6.55
C PHE A 227 -1.10 4.40 6.49
N GLY A 228 -2.24 5.04 6.22
CA GLY A 228 -3.54 4.39 6.16
C GLY A 228 -4.18 4.05 7.51
N LEU A 229 -3.67 4.62 8.62
CA LEU A 229 -4.22 4.39 9.97
C LEU A 229 -5.67 4.86 10.10
N ASP A 230 -6.08 5.89 9.35
CA ASP A 230 -7.46 6.37 9.29
C ASP A 230 -8.44 5.33 8.71
N LYS A 231 -8.01 4.59 7.69
CA LYS A 231 -8.80 3.50 7.10
C LYS A 231 -8.80 2.27 8.00
N ALA A 232 -7.66 1.96 8.62
CA ALA A 232 -7.58 0.89 9.61
C ALA A 232 -8.48 1.16 10.83
N TYR A 233 -8.56 2.42 11.28
CA TYR A 233 -9.44 2.84 12.37
C TYR A 233 -10.93 2.64 12.04
N LYS A 234 -11.31 2.79 10.76
CA LYS A 234 -12.67 2.50 10.27
C LYS A 234 -12.94 1.01 10.00
N GLY A 235 -11.95 0.13 10.18
CA GLY A 235 -12.06 -1.31 9.87
C GLY A 235 -11.77 -1.68 8.41
N ASP A 236 -11.40 -0.70 7.57
CA ASP A 236 -11.12 -0.89 6.15
C ASP A 236 -9.64 -1.27 5.91
N TYR A 237 -9.25 -2.46 6.35
CA TYR A 237 -7.85 -2.92 6.34
C TYR A 237 -7.22 -2.99 4.94
N LEU A 238 -7.99 -3.32 3.91
CA LEU A 238 -7.48 -3.44 2.54
C LEU A 238 -7.09 -2.06 1.96
N LEU A 239 -7.91 -1.05 2.23
CA LEU A 239 -7.64 0.34 1.85
C LEU A 239 -6.49 0.93 2.67
N ALA A 240 -6.35 0.53 3.94
CA ALA A 240 -5.24 0.91 4.79
C ALA A 240 -3.89 0.41 4.24
N VAL A 241 -3.80 -0.88 3.89
CA VAL A 241 -2.59 -1.46 3.31
C VAL A 241 -2.29 -0.84 1.94
N LEU A 242 -3.31 -0.58 1.12
CA LEU A 242 -3.14 0.07 -0.17
C LEU A 242 -2.56 1.49 -0.03
N LYS A 243 -3.06 2.26 0.95
CA LYS A 243 -2.50 3.57 1.31
C LYS A 243 -1.07 3.50 1.78
N LEU A 244 -0.77 2.54 2.64
CA LEU A 244 0.58 2.32 3.16
C LEU A 244 1.57 2.04 2.02
N LEU A 245 1.17 1.19 1.08
CA LEU A 245 2.00 0.79 -0.07
C LEU A 245 2.21 1.95 -1.06
N THR A 246 1.21 2.82 -1.20
CA THR A 246 1.28 4.00 -2.09
C THR A 246 1.81 5.26 -1.38
N LEU A 247 2.26 5.15 -0.12
CA LEU A 247 2.63 6.29 0.73
C LEU A 247 1.60 7.43 0.67
N GLY A 248 0.32 7.08 0.83
CA GLY A 248 -0.79 8.04 0.77
C GLY A 248 -1.12 8.57 -0.63
N GLY A 249 -0.72 7.86 -1.69
CA GLY A 249 -1.11 8.15 -3.07
C GLY A 249 -0.62 9.53 -3.56
N LEU A 250 0.66 9.84 -3.36
CA LEU A 250 1.28 11.12 -3.71
C LEU A 250 0.58 12.33 -3.06
N TRP A 251 0.27 12.24 -1.76
CA TRP A 251 -0.39 13.28 -0.95
C TRP A 251 -1.83 13.64 -1.34
N ILE A 252 -2.31 13.32 -2.55
CA ILE A 252 -3.66 13.65 -3.02
C ILE A 252 -4.72 12.93 -2.18
N TRP A 253 -4.51 11.63 -1.92
CA TRP A 253 -5.38 10.83 -1.06
C TRP A 253 -5.36 11.32 0.39
N GLN A 254 -4.17 11.66 0.90
CA GLN A 254 -4.01 12.21 2.25
C GLN A 254 -4.76 13.54 2.43
N ILE A 255 -4.66 14.45 1.45
CA ILE A 255 -5.34 15.75 1.47
C ILE A 255 -6.86 15.54 1.44
N TYR A 256 -7.35 14.67 0.57
CA TYR A 256 -8.78 14.36 0.49
C TYR A 256 -9.33 13.86 1.84
N ASP A 257 -8.65 12.89 2.46
CA ASP A 257 -9.13 12.32 3.72
C ASP A 257 -9.06 13.28 4.90
N ILE A 258 -8.02 14.12 4.97
CA ILE A 258 -7.94 15.22 5.96
C ILE A 258 -9.14 16.17 5.79
N TYR A 259 -9.50 16.52 4.55
CA TYR A 259 -10.60 17.44 4.26
C TYR A 259 -11.96 16.86 4.65
N VAL A 260 -12.20 15.59 4.32
CA VAL A 260 -13.43 14.90 4.70
C VAL A 260 -13.53 14.78 6.22
N ALA A 261 -12.45 14.36 6.90
CA ALA A 261 -12.39 14.25 8.35
C ALA A 261 -12.62 15.59 9.06
N ALA A 262 -12.09 16.69 8.52
CA ALA A 262 -12.31 18.03 9.04
C ALA A 262 -13.76 18.48 8.91
N GLY A 263 -14.39 18.23 7.77
CA GLY A 263 -15.81 18.52 7.58
C GLY A 263 -16.70 17.70 8.52
N ASP A 264 -16.39 16.43 8.75
CA ASP A 264 -17.09 15.57 9.72
C ASP A 264 -16.92 16.10 11.16
N ALA A 265 -15.70 16.47 11.55
CA ALA A 265 -15.40 17.04 12.87
C ALA A 265 -16.11 18.38 13.11
N GLY A 266 -16.19 19.26 12.12
CA GLY A 266 -16.94 20.51 12.24
C GLY A 266 -18.44 20.30 12.37
N ARG A 267 -19.03 19.38 11.58
CA ARG A 267 -20.45 19.03 11.68
C ARG A 267 -20.81 18.39 13.02
N SER A 268 -19.88 17.70 13.67
CA SER A 268 -20.14 17.02 14.95
C SER A 268 -20.65 17.94 16.06
N TRP A 269 -20.24 19.22 16.07
CA TRP A 269 -20.75 20.22 17.03
C TRP A 269 -22.26 20.46 16.92
N SER A 270 -22.83 20.35 15.71
CA SER A 270 -24.26 20.50 15.50
C SER A 270 -25.08 19.30 15.99
N LEU A 271 -24.43 18.15 16.20
CA LEU A 271 -25.05 16.92 16.64
C LEU A 271 -25.03 16.77 18.17
N ASP A 272 -24.12 17.46 18.86
CA ASP A 272 -24.05 17.46 20.32
C ASP A 272 -24.76 18.68 20.93
N SER A 273 -25.99 18.44 21.39
CA SER A 273 -26.83 19.45 22.06
C SER A 273 -26.29 19.88 23.44
N GLY A 274 -25.32 19.16 24.00
CA GLY A 274 -24.64 19.49 25.26
C GLY A 274 -23.36 20.30 25.12
N SER A 275 -22.89 20.56 23.89
CA SER A 275 -21.60 21.21 23.65
C SER A 275 -21.62 22.70 24.01
N SER A 276 -20.53 23.19 24.61
CA SER A 276 -20.39 24.61 24.88
C SER A 276 -19.99 25.38 23.62
N THR A 277 -20.75 26.40 23.25
CA THR A 277 -20.45 27.29 22.10
C THR A 277 -19.08 27.95 22.21
N THR A 278 -18.56 28.11 23.43
CA THR A 278 -17.20 28.57 23.70
C THR A 278 -16.16 27.53 23.25
N SER A 279 -16.31 26.24 23.56
CA SER A 279 -15.35 25.21 23.12
C SER A 279 -15.29 25.08 21.60
N GLU A 280 -16.44 25.15 20.92
CA GLU A 280 -16.50 25.08 19.46
C GLU A 280 -15.64 26.19 18.83
N LYS A 281 -15.85 27.44 19.25
CA LYS A 281 -15.13 28.61 18.71
C LYS A 281 -13.63 28.58 18.98
N HIS A 282 -13.24 28.07 20.15
CA HIS A 282 -11.82 27.89 20.49
C HIS A 282 -11.17 26.78 19.64
N VAL A 283 -11.87 25.69 19.33
CA VAL A 283 -11.36 24.63 18.45
C VAL A 283 -11.25 25.11 17.00
N ILE A 284 -12.19 25.95 16.53
CA ILE A 284 -12.11 26.62 15.23
C ILE A 284 -10.86 27.51 15.15
N LEU A 285 -10.56 28.27 16.21
CA LEU A 285 -9.36 29.11 16.28
C LEU A 285 -8.07 28.28 16.21
N ILE A 286 -7.98 27.20 16.98
CA ILE A 286 -6.80 26.30 16.97
C ILE A 286 -6.62 25.70 15.57
N THR A 287 -7.70 25.25 14.94
CA THR A 287 -7.69 24.67 13.59
C THR A 287 -7.28 25.71 12.53
N ALA A 288 -7.70 26.97 12.69
CA ALA A 288 -7.29 28.08 11.83
C ALA A 288 -5.80 28.41 11.95
N ILE A 289 -5.25 28.41 13.16
CA ILE A 289 -3.83 28.69 13.41
C ILE A 289 -2.98 27.54 12.85
N ALA A 290 -3.28 26.29 13.21
CA ALA A 290 -2.44 25.14 12.90
C ALA A 290 -2.63 24.62 11.46
N GLY A 291 -3.85 24.64 10.94
CA GLY A 291 -4.20 24.03 9.65
C GLY A 291 -4.57 25.02 8.54
N GLY A 292 -4.60 26.32 8.83
CA GLY A 292 -5.11 27.30 7.86
C GLY A 292 -4.21 27.50 6.62
N PHE A 293 -2.93 27.13 6.67
CA PHE A 293 -2.05 27.12 5.49
C PHE A 293 -2.44 26.07 4.45
N ILE A 294 -3.09 24.98 4.89
CA ILE A 294 -3.54 23.86 4.06
C ILE A 294 -5.04 24.01 3.73
N GLY A 295 -5.71 25.06 4.23
CA GLY A 295 -7.16 25.29 4.06
C GLY A 295 -8.05 24.42 4.94
N LEU A 296 -7.48 23.80 5.99
CA LEU A 296 -8.19 22.91 6.92
C LEU A 296 -9.32 23.62 7.66
N ASP A 297 -9.13 24.91 7.95
CA ASP A 297 -10.09 25.77 8.64
C ASP A 297 -11.41 25.94 7.88
N ARG A 298 -11.33 25.96 6.54
CA ARG A 298 -12.49 26.06 5.66
C ARG A 298 -13.15 24.71 5.46
N ALA A 299 -12.37 23.64 5.32
CA ALA A 299 -12.89 22.28 5.33
C ALA A 299 -13.68 21.98 6.62
N TYR A 300 -13.16 22.44 7.76
CA TYR A 300 -13.80 22.31 9.06
C TYR A 300 -15.13 23.06 9.16
N LYS A 301 -15.24 24.26 8.57
CA LYS A 301 -16.50 25.02 8.49
C LYS A 301 -17.50 24.47 7.46
N GLY A 302 -17.12 23.45 6.68
CA GLY A 302 -17.95 22.85 5.63
C GLY A 302 -17.67 23.36 4.21
N ASP A 303 -16.81 24.37 4.05
CA ASP A 303 -16.47 25.01 2.77
C ASP A 303 -15.18 24.44 2.14
N GLY A 304 -15.13 23.11 2.03
CA GLY A 304 -13.95 22.38 1.55
C GLY A 304 -13.44 22.83 0.18
N VAL A 305 -14.34 23.22 -0.75
CA VAL A 305 -13.96 23.69 -2.09
C VAL A 305 -13.09 24.95 -2.03
N THR A 306 -13.44 25.92 -1.17
CA THR A 306 -12.62 27.13 -0.99
C THR A 306 -11.32 26.85 -0.23
N GLY A 307 -11.31 25.83 0.63
CA GLY A 307 -10.09 25.28 1.22
C GLY A 307 -9.12 24.75 0.16
N VAL A 308 -9.60 23.99 -0.81
CA VAL A 308 -8.75 23.46 -1.91
C VAL A 308 -8.14 24.59 -2.74
N PHE A 309 -8.92 25.64 -3.06
CA PHE A 309 -8.37 26.83 -3.71
C PHE A 309 -7.31 27.54 -2.86
N LYS A 310 -7.50 27.59 -1.54
CA LYS A 310 -6.53 28.14 -0.59
C LYS A 310 -5.26 27.28 -0.54
N LEU A 311 -5.37 25.96 -0.58
CA LEU A 311 -4.23 25.03 -0.65
C LEU A 311 -3.44 25.22 -1.96
N LEU A 312 -4.11 25.30 -3.10
CA LEU A 312 -3.49 25.50 -4.42
C LEU A 312 -2.77 26.85 -4.53
N THR A 313 -3.23 27.86 -3.80
CA THR A 313 -2.61 29.20 -3.75
C THR A 313 -1.61 29.36 -2.60
N LEU A 314 -1.29 28.27 -1.88
CA LEU A 314 -0.46 28.28 -0.66
C LEU A 314 -0.92 29.36 0.34
N GLY A 315 -2.23 29.46 0.57
CA GLY A 315 -2.85 30.44 1.44
C GLY A 315 -2.84 31.86 0.89
N GLY A 316 -2.69 32.04 -0.43
CA GLY A 316 -2.62 33.36 -1.08
C GLY A 316 -1.48 34.21 -0.51
N LEU A 317 -0.29 33.60 -0.34
CA LEU A 317 0.88 34.20 0.33
C LEU A 317 0.66 34.56 1.82
N GLY A 318 -0.22 33.82 2.51
CA GLY A 318 -0.48 33.98 3.94
C GLY A 318 -1.54 35.03 4.31
N ILE A 319 -2.04 35.80 3.34
CA ILE A 319 -3.08 36.82 3.58
C ILE A 319 -4.41 36.16 3.93
N TRP A 320 -4.79 35.08 3.23
CA TRP A 320 -6.04 34.37 3.51
C TRP A 320 -6.02 33.71 4.88
N TRP A 321 -4.85 33.18 5.26
CA TRP A 321 -4.64 32.62 6.60
C TRP A 321 -4.81 33.68 7.69
N LEU A 322 -4.17 34.86 7.54
CA LEU A 322 -4.28 35.96 8.50
C LEU A 322 -5.72 36.43 8.71
N VAL A 323 -6.49 36.58 7.63
CA VAL A 323 -7.90 36.98 7.71
C VAL A 323 -8.72 35.94 8.47
N ASP A 324 -8.56 34.66 8.12
CA ASP A 324 -9.33 33.57 8.74
C ASP A 324 -8.98 33.42 10.24
N VAL A 325 -7.72 33.59 10.64
CA VAL A 325 -7.29 33.61 12.05
C VAL A 325 -7.88 34.80 12.81
N TYR A 326 -7.89 36.01 12.24
CA TYR A 326 -8.43 37.19 12.90
C TYR A 326 -9.95 37.08 13.13
N VAL A 327 -10.68 36.56 12.14
CA VAL A 327 -12.12 36.30 12.26
C VAL A 327 -12.39 35.27 13.35
N ALA A 328 -11.65 34.15 13.36
CA ALA A 328 -11.80 33.12 14.40
C ALA A 328 -11.46 33.64 15.80
N ALA A 329 -10.42 34.47 15.94
CA ALA A 329 -10.03 35.08 17.21
C ALA A 329 -11.10 36.04 17.75
N LYS A 330 -11.69 36.84 16.87
CA LYS A 330 -12.81 37.73 17.22
C LYS A 330 -14.04 36.95 17.69
N GLU A 331 -14.35 35.84 17.03
CA GLU A 331 -15.49 34.98 17.40
C GLU A 331 -15.27 34.29 18.75
N ALA A 332 -14.09 33.73 18.99
CA ALA A 332 -13.72 33.12 20.26
C ALA A 332 -13.70 34.12 21.42
N GLY A 333 -13.18 35.33 21.19
CA GLY A 333 -13.17 36.40 22.19
C GLY A 333 -14.56 36.91 22.57
N ARG A 334 -15.58 36.75 21.71
CA ARG A 334 -16.99 37.12 21.98
C ARG A 334 -17.79 36.03 22.71
N SER A 335 -17.21 34.83 22.87
CA SER A 335 -17.84 33.73 23.63
C SER A 335 -17.40 33.64 25.09
N TRP A 336 -16.54 34.57 25.51
CA TRP A 336 -16.21 34.87 26.90
C TRP A 336 -17.05 36.05 27.39
#